data_AF-A0A8J6P2V3-F1
#
_entry.id   AF-A0A8J6P2V3-F1
#
_cell.length_a   1.000
_cell.length_b   1.000
_cell.length_c   1.000
_cell.angle_alpha   90.00
_cell.angle_beta   90.00
_cell.angle_gamma   90.00
#
_symmetry.space_group_name_H-M   'P 1'
#
loop_
_entity.id
_entity.type
_entity.pdbx_description
1 polymer ?
#
loop_
_entity_poly.entity_id
_entity_poly.type
_entity_poly.pdbx_seq_one_letter_code
_entity_poly.pdbx_strand_id
1 'polypeptide(L)'
;MKHKVEDIFIPGVELIYQYDFGSTTELSIKAVDNYHGATDGNKKVQIITRNAQPIISCDECGVKPAAQICCECQWDEKGWLCEECSQTHGCDDEMFLPVVNSPRTGVCGYTGD
;
A
#
# COMPACT_ATOMS: atom_id res chain seq x y z
N MET A 1 -17.02 -1.21 22.86
CA MET A 1 -16.64 0.10 23.43
C MET A 1 -16.31 1.02 22.26
N LYS A 2 -16.76 2.29 22.26
CA LYS A 2 -16.43 3.26 21.21
C LYS A 2 -15.51 4.30 21.83
N HIS A 3 -14.35 4.50 21.23
CA HIS A 3 -13.39 5.52 21.63
C HIS A 3 -13.28 6.55 20.52
N LYS A 4 -13.06 7.81 20.87
CA LYS A 4 -12.69 8.81 19.85
C LYS A 4 -11.21 8.69 19.54
N VAL A 5 -10.84 9.02 18.30
CA VAL A 5 -9.45 9.01 17.84
C VAL A 5 -8.60 9.99 18.66
N GLU A 6 -9.16 11.17 18.99
CA GLU A 6 -8.51 12.21 19.81
C GLU A 6 -8.14 11.73 21.23
N ASP A 7 -8.89 10.76 21.78
CA ASP A 7 -8.65 10.23 23.12
C ASP A 7 -7.51 9.18 23.14
N ILE A 8 -7.20 8.60 21.97
CA ILE A 8 -6.22 7.53 21.82
C ILE A 8 -4.89 8.07 21.30
N PHE A 9 -4.91 8.90 20.26
CA PHE A 9 -3.72 9.37 19.57
C PHE A 9 -3.17 10.65 20.20
N ILE A 10 -2.64 10.52 21.41
CA ILE A 10 -1.92 11.58 22.12
C ILE A 10 -0.44 11.52 21.73
N PRO A 11 0.27 12.65 21.53
CA PRO A 11 1.69 12.63 21.18
C PRO A 11 2.51 11.72 22.11
N GLY A 12 3.31 10.84 21.51
CA GLY A 12 4.11 9.82 22.20
C GLY A 12 3.46 8.44 22.29
N VAL A 13 2.16 8.30 22.00
CA VAL A 13 1.50 6.99 21.93
C VAL A 13 2.01 6.20 20.71
N GLU A 14 2.28 4.92 20.93
CA GLU A 14 2.58 3.94 19.88
C GLU A 14 1.61 2.76 20.02
N LEU A 15 1.06 2.32 18.89
CA LEU A 15 0.12 1.21 18.81
C LEU A 15 0.58 0.24 17.74
N ILE A 16 0.36 -1.05 17.99
CA ILE A 16 0.52 -2.08 16.97
C ILE A 16 -0.86 -2.38 16.41
N TYR A 17 -0.99 -2.29 15.09
CA TYR A 17 -2.18 -2.67 14.36
C TYR A 17 -1.87 -3.89 13.50
N GLN A 18 -2.62 -4.96 13.70
CA GLN A 18 -2.53 -6.17 12.89
C GLN A 18 -3.73 -6.23 11.96
N TYR A 19 -3.47 -6.19 10.66
CA TYR A 19 -4.48 -6.45 9.65
C TYR A 19 -4.26 -7.85 9.09
N ASP A 20 -5.25 -8.72 9.28
CA ASP A 20 -5.21 -10.10 8.78
C ASP A 20 -6.32 -10.34 7.77
N PHE A 21 -5.92 -10.53 6.52
CA PHE A 21 -6.80 -10.92 5.43
C PHE A 21 -6.12 -12.01 4.60
N GLY A 22 -5.91 -13.16 5.26
CA GLY A 22 -5.22 -14.34 4.71
C GLY A 22 -3.73 -14.36 5.04
N SER A 23 -3.11 -13.18 5.13
CA SER A 23 -1.78 -12.98 5.70
C SER A 23 -1.77 -11.75 6.58
N THR A 24 -1.12 -11.85 7.75
CA THR A 24 -1.05 -10.76 8.71
C THR A 24 -0.04 -9.71 8.25
N THR A 25 -0.44 -8.45 8.26
CA THR A 25 0.44 -7.30 8.13
C THR A 25 0.40 -6.51 9.42
N GLU A 26 1.55 -6.41 10.06
CA GLU A 26 1.73 -5.66 11.30
C GLU A 26 2.21 -4.25 10.98
N LEU A 27 1.50 -3.26 11.50
CA LEU A 27 1.84 -1.83 11.37
C LEU A 27 2.09 -1.26 12.76
N SER A 28 3.19 -0.53 12.92
CA SER A 28 3.37 0.39 14.05
C SER A 28 2.78 1.75 13.68
N ILE A 29 1.90 2.27 14.52
CA ILE A 29 1.29 3.58 14.38
C ILE A 29 1.76 4.44 15.55
N LYS A 30 2.45 5.52 15.24
CA LYS A 30 2.98 6.46 16.24
C LYS A 30 2.29 7.82 16.12
N ALA A 31 1.69 8.27 17.22
CA ALA A 31 1.24 9.65 17.36
C ALA A 31 2.47 10.53 17.62
N VAL A 32 2.91 11.28 16.61
CA VAL A 32 4.10 12.13 16.71
C VAL A 32 3.74 13.48 17.31
N ASP A 33 2.75 14.16 16.73
CA ASP A 33 2.29 15.47 17.18
C ASP A 33 0.88 15.76 16.62
N ASN A 34 0.30 16.88 17.02
CA ASN A 34 -0.95 17.41 16.49
C ASN A 34 -0.68 18.31 15.27
N TYR A 35 -1.44 18.09 14.19
CA TYR A 35 -1.42 18.98 13.04
C TYR A 35 -2.44 20.10 13.21
N HIS A 36 -1.99 21.35 13.21
CA HIS A 36 -2.85 22.54 13.28
C HIS A 36 -2.94 23.19 11.89
N GLY A 37 -4.01 22.88 11.14
CA GLY A 37 -4.22 23.44 9.81
C GLY A 37 -5.66 23.27 9.33
N ALA A 38 -5.97 23.86 8.18
CA ALA A 38 -7.28 23.70 7.56
C ALA A 38 -7.48 22.25 7.10
N THR A 39 -8.57 21.64 7.53
CA THR A 39 -9.05 20.35 7.02
C THR A 39 -10.29 20.59 6.16
N ASP A 40 -10.53 19.70 5.21
CA ASP A 40 -11.81 19.60 4.51
C ASP A 40 -12.87 19.17 5.52
N GLY A 41 -13.68 20.12 5.99
CA GLY A 41 -14.67 19.93 7.05
C GLY A 41 -15.75 18.87 6.73
N ASN A 42 -15.80 18.37 5.49
CA ASN A 42 -16.70 17.28 5.09
C ASN A 42 -16.12 15.89 5.36
N LYS A 43 -14.82 15.75 5.65
CA LYS A 43 -14.13 14.46 5.84
C LYS A 43 -13.86 14.19 7.32
N LYS A 44 -14.22 12.99 7.78
CA LYS A 44 -13.92 12.53 9.15
C LYS A 44 -12.43 12.24 9.38
N VAL A 45 -11.73 11.83 8.33
CA VAL A 45 -10.29 11.58 8.30
C VAL A 45 -9.76 12.13 6.98
N GLN A 46 -8.66 12.87 7.03
CA GLN A 46 -8.01 13.43 5.86
C GLN A 46 -6.52 13.09 5.88
N ILE A 47 -6.03 12.59 4.74
CA ILE A 47 -4.60 12.42 4.51
C ILE A 47 -4.04 13.78 4.13
N ILE A 48 -3.11 14.29 4.95
CA ILE A 48 -2.41 15.56 4.72
C ILE A 48 -1.11 15.37 3.94
N THR A 49 -0.44 14.24 4.13
CA THR A 49 0.81 13.88 3.47
C THR A 49 0.93 12.36 3.36
N ARG A 50 1.70 11.90 2.38
CA ARG A 50 2.03 10.48 2.17
C ARG A 50 3.47 10.40 1.67
N ASN A 51 4.20 9.40 2.12
CA ASN A 51 5.55 9.14 1.61
C ASN A 51 5.50 8.85 0.11
N ALA A 52 6.59 9.15 -0.60
CA ALA A 52 6.75 8.72 -1.99
C ALA A 52 6.71 7.19 -2.06
N GLN A 53 6.05 6.66 -3.08
CA GLN A 53 6.03 5.23 -3.33
C GLN A 53 7.45 4.75 -3.68
N PRO A 54 7.95 3.66 -3.08
CA PRO A 54 9.23 3.09 -3.46
C PRO A 54 9.23 2.69 -4.93
N ILE A 55 10.33 2.98 -5.63
CA ILE A 55 10.50 2.54 -7.02
C ILE A 55 11.00 1.10 -7.00
N ILE A 56 10.22 0.22 -7.60
CA ILE A 56 10.57 -1.19 -7.81
C ILE A 56 10.87 -1.36 -9.30
N SER A 57 12.00 -1.98 -9.64
CA SER A 57 12.37 -2.20 -11.05
C SER A 57 11.57 -3.36 -11.63
N CYS A 58 11.27 -3.30 -12.92
CA CYS A 58 10.67 -4.41 -13.64
C CYS A 58 11.62 -5.63 -13.67
N ASP A 59 11.12 -6.80 -13.29
CA ASP A 59 11.87 -8.05 -13.25
C ASP A 59 12.28 -8.54 -14.65
N GLU A 60 11.54 -8.17 -15.69
CA GLU A 60 11.84 -8.59 -17.06
C GLU A 60 12.88 -7.72 -17.76
N CYS A 61 12.66 -6.39 -17.79
CA CYS A 61 13.56 -5.49 -18.52
C CYS A 61 14.65 -4.87 -17.63
N GLY A 62 14.45 -4.79 -16.31
CA GLY A 62 15.38 -4.18 -15.36
C GLY A 62 15.55 -2.66 -15.48
N VAL A 63 14.89 -1.99 -16.43
CA VAL A 63 15.11 -0.56 -16.74
C VAL A 63 13.97 0.33 -16.24
N LYS A 64 12.73 -0.11 -16.42
CA LYS A 64 11.54 0.70 -16.12
C LYS A 64 10.97 0.34 -14.75
N PRO A 65 10.31 1.29 -14.06
CA PRO A 65 9.60 1.00 -12.83
C PRO A 65 8.44 0.03 -13.09
N ALA A 66 8.19 -0.88 -12.15
CA ALA A 66 7.04 -1.75 -12.17
C ALA A 66 5.75 -0.95 -11.94
N ALA A 67 4.74 -1.26 -12.74
CA ALA A 67 3.40 -0.69 -12.67
C ALA A 67 2.35 -1.78 -12.34
N GLN A 68 2.64 -3.04 -12.67
CA GLN A 68 1.79 -4.20 -12.44
C GLN A 68 2.55 -5.29 -11.68
N ILE A 69 1.81 -6.13 -10.98
CA ILE A 69 2.28 -7.32 -10.26
C ILE A 69 1.53 -8.51 -10.82
N CYS A 70 2.25 -9.48 -11.40
CA CYS A 70 1.68 -10.77 -11.76
C CYS A 70 1.57 -11.66 -10.52
N CYS A 71 0.35 -11.90 -10.05
CA CYS A 71 0.08 -12.70 -8.85
C CYS A 71 0.46 -14.18 -9.01
N GLU A 72 0.56 -14.67 -10.25
CA GLU A 72 1.02 -16.04 -10.55
C GLU A 72 2.55 -16.14 -10.41
N CYS A 73 3.31 -15.22 -11.01
CA CYS A 73 4.77 -15.21 -10.87
C CYS A 73 5.24 -14.78 -9.47
N GLN A 74 4.39 -14.12 -8.68
CA GLN A 74 4.70 -13.72 -7.32
C GLN A 74 5.02 -14.90 -6.40
N TRP A 75 4.45 -16.08 -6.66
CA TRP A 75 4.78 -17.31 -5.93
C TRP A 75 6.25 -17.71 -6.05
N ASP A 76 6.94 -17.27 -7.12
CA ASP A 76 8.37 -17.48 -7.37
C ASP A 76 9.21 -16.23 -7.06
N GLU A 77 8.72 -15.31 -6.23
CA GLU A 77 9.36 -14.04 -5.88
C GLU A 77 9.67 -13.14 -7.10
N LYS A 78 8.83 -13.22 -8.14
CA LYS A 78 8.91 -12.43 -9.38
C LYS A 78 7.60 -11.71 -9.66
N GLY A 79 7.47 -11.16 -10.86
CA GLY A 79 6.20 -10.66 -11.39
C GLY A 79 6.04 -9.16 -11.25
N TRP A 80 7.07 -8.42 -10.84
CA TRP A 80 7.08 -6.97 -10.95
C TRP A 80 7.29 -6.58 -12.41
N LEU A 81 6.26 -6.01 -13.04
CA LEU A 81 6.27 -5.73 -14.47
C LEU A 81 6.01 -4.24 -14.71
N CYS A 82 6.80 -3.63 -15.59
CA CYS A 82 6.42 -2.33 -16.15
C CYS A 82 5.23 -2.50 -17.11
N GLU A 83 4.56 -1.40 -17.45
CA GLU A 83 3.37 -1.42 -18.30
C GLU A 83 3.58 -2.16 -19.63
N GLU A 84 4.73 -2.00 -20.26
CA GLU A 84 5.05 -2.64 -21.54
C GLU A 84 5.27 -4.15 -21.38
N CYS A 85 6.05 -4.56 -20.38
CA CYS A 85 6.31 -5.97 -20.09
C CYS A 85 5.01 -6.70 -19.71
N SER A 86 4.12 -6.06 -18.93
CA SER A 86 2.84 -6.67 -18.56
C SER A 86 1.94 -6.97 -19.75
N GLN A 87 1.97 -6.15 -20.82
CA GLN A 87 1.13 -6.36 -22.01
C GLN A 87 1.54 -7.58 -22.85
N THR A 88 2.81 -7.99 -22.77
CA THR A 88 3.34 -9.13 -23.51
C THR A 88 3.61 -10.34 -22.60
N HIS A 89 3.31 -10.21 -21.31
CA HIS A 89 3.56 -11.24 -20.33
C HIS A 89 2.60 -12.43 -20.56
N GLY A 90 3.09 -13.65 -20.32
CA GLY A 90 2.38 -14.87 -20.74
C GLY A 90 1.23 -15.31 -19.84
N CYS A 91 1.09 -14.72 -18.63
CA CYS A 91 -0.01 -15.01 -17.72
C CYS A 91 -1.28 -14.24 -18.11
N ASP A 92 -2.43 -14.73 -17.63
CA ASP A 92 -3.73 -14.09 -17.89
C ASP A 92 -3.81 -12.69 -17.29
N ASP A 93 -4.53 -11.79 -17.97
CA ASP A 93 -4.71 -10.39 -17.56
C ASP A 93 -5.39 -10.27 -16.19
N GLU A 94 -6.24 -11.25 -15.84
CA GLU A 94 -6.90 -11.34 -14.54
C GLU A 94 -5.91 -11.55 -13.37
N MET A 95 -4.68 -11.95 -13.67
CA MET A 95 -3.63 -12.19 -12.65
C MET A 95 -2.83 -10.93 -12.31
N PHE A 96 -3.10 -9.79 -12.95
CA PHE A 96 -2.38 -8.55 -12.67
C PHE A 96 -3.06 -7.70 -11.59
N LEU A 97 -2.25 -7.19 -10.66
CA LEU A 97 -2.64 -6.16 -9.72
C LEU A 97 -1.78 -4.91 -9.90
N PRO A 98 -2.33 -3.70 -9.71
CA PRO A 98 -1.55 -2.48 -9.83
C PRO A 98 -0.54 -2.36 -8.68
N VAL A 99 0.62 -1.81 -8.99
CA VAL A 99 1.64 -1.43 -7.99
C VAL A 99 1.18 -0.16 -7.27
N VAL A 100 0.76 -0.28 -6.02
CA VAL A 100 0.22 0.84 -5.23
C VAL A 100 1.10 1.18 -4.03
N ASN A 101 0.96 2.40 -3.52
CA ASN A 101 1.70 2.89 -2.34
C ASN A 101 1.13 2.31 -1.03
N SER A 102 1.27 0.99 -0.89
CA SER A 102 0.80 0.20 0.24
C SER A 102 1.78 -0.93 0.52
N PRO A 103 2.10 -1.22 1.80
CA PRO A 103 2.90 -2.39 2.16
C PRO A 103 2.22 -3.73 1.80
N ARG A 104 0.93 -3.69 1.43
CA ARG A 104 0.11 -4.84 1.02
C ARG A 104 -0.01 -5.00 -0.50
N THR A 105 0.67 -4.18 -1.29
CA THR A 105 0.57 -4.22 -2.75
C THR A 105 0.83 -5.65 -3.27
N GLY A 106 -0.04 -6.16 -4.13
CA GLY A 106 0.05 -7.52 -4.69
C GLY A 106 -0.46 -8.65 -3.78
N VAL A 107 -0.80 -8.43 -2.51
CA VAL A 107 -1.09 -9.54 -1.58
C VAL A 107 -2.57 -9.94 -1.51
N CYS A 108 -3.50 -8.99 -1.64
CA CYS A 108 -4.92 -9.25 -1.38
C CYS A 108 -5.89 -8.55 -2.31
N GLY A 109 -5.48 -8.31 -3.55
CA GLY A 109 -6.33 -7.61 -4.52
C GLY A 109 -6.61 -6.15 -4.18
N TYR A 110 -5.91 -5.56 -3.21
CA TYR A 110 -6.07 -4.14 -2.89
C TYR A 110 -5.47 -3.28 -4.01
N THR A 111 -6.31 -2.46 -4.65
CA THR A 111 -5.96 -1.65 -5.82
C THR A 111 -5.70 -0.17 -5.50
N GLY A 112 -5.68 0.23 -4.22
CA GLY A 112 -5.31 1.59 -3.82
C GLY A 112 -6.47 2.60 -3.72
N ASP A 113 -7.69 2.20 -4.08
CA ASP A 113 -8.91 3.02 -4.01
C ASP A 113 -9.63 2.96 -2.65
#